data_AF-A0A7X6UJP9-F1
#
_entry.id   AF-A0A7X6UJP9-F1
#
_cell.length_a   1.000
_cell.length_b   1.000
_cell.length_c   1.000
_cell.angle_alpha   90.00
_cell.angle_beta   90.00
_cell.angle_gamma   90.00
#
_symmetry.space_group_name_H-M   'P 1'
#
loop_
_entity.id
_entity.type
_entity.pdbx_description
1 polymer ?
#
loop_
_entity_poly.entity_id
_entity_poly.type
_entity_poly.pdbx_seq_one_letter_code
_entity_poly.pdbx_strand_id
1 'polypeptide(L)'
;MFNVCYECDGKLTAQTGTVFGYWGNTKIEFTGLPRYQCKNCNEIYLDEKIAVLTQEITKAFSDLNEIPEVLDISDCYETLVDHLDDAYDIIKQKKVQVIKVNQNYIINCKDVNSLFNKEKLSIAARNIDQLTPDVKKEIDRLVKQD
;
A
#
# COMPACT_ATOMS: atom_id res chain seq x y z
N MET A 1 15.87 -4.40 -15.06
CA MET A 1 15.25 -3.10 -15.40
C MET A 1 15.52 -2.80 -16.87
N PHE A 2 14.48 -2.78 -17.69
CA PHE A 2 14.57 -2.48 -19.11
C PHE A 2 14.64 -0.96 -19.31
N ASN A 3 15.65 -0.47 -20.01
CA ASN A 3 15.82 0.95 -20.33
C ASN A 3 15.37 1.29 -21.77
N VAL A 4 14.98 0.28 -22.54
CA VAL A 4 14.62 0.35 -23.95
C VAL A 4 13.23 -0.25 -24.15
N CYS A 5 12.42 0.40 -24.99
CA CYS A 5 11.08 -0.01 -25.36
C CYS A 5 11.15 -1.16 -26.36
N TYR A 6 10.41 -2.25 -26.09
CA TYR A 6 10.37 -3.43 -26.96
C TYR A 6 9.74 -3.12 -28.33
N GLU A 7 8.76 -2.23 -28.39
CA GLU A 7 8.02 -1.93 -29.62
C GLU A 7 8.78 -1.06 -30.64
N CYS A 8 9.74 -0.25 -30.20
CA CYS A 8 10.37 0.74 -31.08
C CYS A 8 11.82 1.10 -30.76
N ASP A 9 12.47 0.36 -29.84
CA ASP A 9 13.81 0.61 -29.33
C ASP A 9 14.04 2.02 -28.72
N GLY A 10 12.94 2.75 -28.45
CA GLY A 10 12.98 4.06 -27.84
C GLY A 10 13.35 4.03 -26.36
N LYS A 11 13.85 5.16 -25.83
CA LYS A 11 14.19 5.27 -24.40
C LYS A 11 12.95 5.25 -23.51
N LEU A 12 12.95 4.36 -22.52
CA LEU A 12 11.95 4.36 -21.45
C LEU A 12 12.29 5.41 -20.39
N THR A 13 11.27 6.14 -19.94
CA THR A 13 11.40 7.15 -18.88
C THR A 13 10.51 6.76 -17.71
N ALA A 14 11.11 6.66 -16.52
CA ALA A 14 10.39 6.45 -15.28
C ALA A 14 9.56 7.69 -14.92
N GLN A 15 8.33 7.46 -14.49
CA GLN A 15 7.40 8.49 -14.05
C GLN A 15 6.31 7.90 -13.17
N THR A 16 5.52 8.76 -12.55
CA THR A 16 4.32 8.38 -11.80
C THR A 16 3.09 8.67 -12.65
N GLY A 17 2.07 7.82 -12.62
CA GLY A 17 0.80 8.13 -13.26
C GLY A 17 -0.23 7.01 -13.14
N THR A 18 -1.17 6.99 -14.08
CA THR A 18 -2.22 5.98 -14.17
C THR A 18 -1.68 4.65 -14.68
N VAL A 19 -2.07 3.56 -14.02
CA VAL A 19 -1.84 2.19 -14.43
C VAL A 19 -3.14 1.39 -14.30
N PHE A 20 -3.24 0.23 -14.94
CA PHE A 20 -4.47 -0.57 -14.94
C PHE A 20 -4.21 -1.95 -14.38
N GLY A 21 -5.08 -2.40 -13.47
CA GLY A 21 -5.14 -3.79 -13.01
C GLY A 21 -6.30 -4.51 -13.69
N TYR A 22 -6.10 -5.80 -13.97
CA TYR A 22 -7.06 -6.62 -14.67
C TYR A 22 -7.28 -7.96 -13.95
N TRP A 23 -8.53 -8.39 -13.85
CA TRP A 23 -8.88 -9.74 -13.40
C TRP A 23 -10.12 -10.25 -14.16
N GLY A 24 -9.93 -11.17 -15.09
CA GLY A 24 -10.99 -11.56 -16.02
C GLY A 24 -11.48 -10.35 -16.82
N ASN A 25 -12.78 -10.05 -16.73
CA ASN A 25 -13.40 -8.88 -17.37
C ASN A 25 -13.36 -7.62 -16.49
N THR A 26 -12.86 -7.73 -15.26
CA THR A 26 -12.75 -6.61 -14.32
C THR A 26 -11.51 -5.79 -14.63
N LYS A 27 -11.68 -4.47 -14.68
CA LYS A 27 -10.61 -3.49 -14.86
C LYS A 27 -10.74 -2.42 -13.78
N ILE A 28 -9.63 -2.08 -13.12
CA ILE A 28 -9.53 -0.96 -12.18
C ILE A 28 -8.42 -0.03 -12.64
N GLU A 29 -8.67 1.28 -12.61
CA GLU A 29 -7.66 2.31 -12.78
C GLU A 29 -6.96 2.58 -11.44
N PHE A 30 -5.63 2.52 -11.43
CA PHE A 30 -4.82 2.88 -10.27
C PHE A 30 -4.08 4.19 -10.55
N THR A 31 -4.24 5.17 -9.68
CA THR A 31 -3.60 6.48 -9.83
C THR A 31 -2.32 6.58 -9.01
N GLY A 32 -1.38 7.40 -9.50
CA GLY A 32 -0.20 7.75 -8.71
C GLY A 32 0.82 6.62 -8.55
N LEU A 33 0.86 5.65 -9.45
CA LEU A 33 1.81 4.52 -9.36
C LEU A 33 3.03 4.68 -10.29
N PRO A 34 4.19 4.10 -9.92
CA PRO A 34 5.36 4.07 -10.79
C PRO A 34 5.08 3.30 -12.09
N ARG A 35 5.48 3.91 -13.21
CA ARG A 35 5.43 3.32 -14.56
C ARG A 35 6.57 3.85 -15.41
N TYR A 36 6.86 3.15 -16.50
CA TYR A 36 7.75 3.64 -17.55
C TYR A 36 6.93 3.98 -18.78
N GLN A 37 7.27 5.08 -19.45
CA GLN A 37 6.69 5.40 -20.75
C GLN A 37 7.79 5.60 -21.79
N CYS A 38 7.58 5.01 -22.97
CA CYS A 38 8.39 5.29 -24.13
C CYS A 38 8.09 6.69 -24.66
N LYS A 39 9.12 7.52 -24.86
CA LYS A 39 8.96 8.86 -25.43
C LYS A 39 8.58 8.88 -26.92
N ASN A 40 8.81 7.77 -27.64
CA ASN A 40 8.61 7.70 -29.08
C ASN A 40 7.21 7.20 -29.44
N CYS A 41 6.76 6.11 -28.81
CA CYS A 41 5.49 5.45 -29.13
C CYS A 41 4.44 5.53 -28.01
N ASN A 42 4.76 6.15 -26.87
CA ASN A 42 3.88 6.29 -25.69
C ASN A 42 3.48 4.99 -24.99
N GLU A 43 4.05 3.85 -25.38
CA GLU A 43 3.83 2.58 -24.70
C GLU A 43 4.20 2.64 -23.22
N ILE A 44 3.38 1.97 -22.40
CA ILE A 44 3.50 1.97 -20.94
C ILE A 44 3.97 0.59 -20.48
N TYR A 45 5.00 0.59 -19.64
CA TYR A 45 5.55 -0.61 -19.02
C TYR A 45 5.47 -0.46 -17.51
N LEU A 46 5.20 -1.57 -16.82
CA LEU A 46 5.21 -1.67 -15.38
C LEU A 46 6.36 -2.56 -14.92
N ASP A 47 6.89 -2.28 -13.75
CA ASP A 47 7.70 -3.28 -13.05
C ASP A 47 6.81 -4.46 -12.64
N GLU A 48 7.41 -5.66 -12.63
CA GLU A 48 6.72 -6.92 -12.32
C GLU A 48 5.88 -6.83 -11.04
N LYS A 49 6.47 -6.30 -9.96
CA LYS A 49 5.78 -6.19 -8.67
C LYS A 49 4.54 -5.28 -8.73
N ILE A 50 4.59 -4.19 -9.51
CA ILE A 50 3.45 -3.29 -9.67
C ILE A 50 2.34 -3.98 -10.47
N ALA A 51 2.71 -4.72 -11.53
CA ALA A 51 1.74 -5.48 -12.33
C ALA A 51 1.03 -6.56 -11.49
N VAL A 52 1.79 -7.30 -10.68
CA VAL A 52 1.22 -8.30 -9.77
C VAL A 52 0.35 -7.64 -8.69
N LEU A 53 0.81 -6.52 -8.11
CA LEU A 53 0.07 -5.82 -7.06
C LEU A 53 -1.31 -5.37 -7.55
N THR A 54 -1.36 -4.69 -8.70
CA THR A 54 -2.63 -4.20 -9.26
C THR A 54 -3.55 -5.36 -9.63
N GLN A 55 -3.01 -6.49 -10.10
CA GLN A 55 -3.78 -7.70 -10.37
C GLN A 55 -4.40 -8.31 -9.10
N GLU A 56 -3.63 -8.52 -8.04
CA GLU A 56 -4.13 -9.11 -6.78
C GLU A 56 -5.17 -8.21 -6.09
N ILE A 57 -4.95 -6.89 -6.12
CA ILE A 57 -5.95 -5.93 -5.64
C ILE A 57 -7.23 -5.98 -6.49
N THR A 58 -7.09 -6.02 -7.82
CA THR A 58 -8.25 -6.09 -8.74
C THR A 58 -9.07 -7.36 -8.51
N LYS A 59 -8.39 -8.49 -8.32
CA LYS A 59 -8.99 -9.76 -7.95
C LYS A 59 -9.74 -9.67 -6.61
N ALA A 60 -9.15 -9.08 -5.58
CA ALA A 60 -9.81 -8.92 -4.28
C ALA A 60 -11.12 -8.12 -4.38
N PHE A 61 -11.12 -7.00 -5.10
CA PHE A 61 -12.33 -6.19 -5.32
C PHE A 61 -13.36 -6.89 -6.22
N SER A 62 -12.89 -7.62 -7.24
CA SER A 62 -13.76 -8.45 -8.08
C SER A 62 -14.48 -9.50 -7.25
N ASP A 63 -13.78 -10.21 -6.36
CA ASP A 63 -14.37 -11.22 -5.49
C ASP A 63 -15.28 -10.63 -4.41
N LEU A 64 -15.08 -9.37 -4.02
CA LEU A 64 -15.98 -8.63 -3.14
C LEU A 64 -17.23 -8.12 -3.87
N ASN A 65 -17.25 -8.15 -5.20
CA ASN A 65 -18.27 -7.52 -6.03
C ASN A 65 -18.44 -6.02 -5.71
N GLU A 66 -17.34 -5.35 -5.40
CA GLU A 66 -17.26 -3.91 -5.04
C GLU A 66 -16.20 -3.24 -5.92
N ILE A 67 -16.38 -3.25 -7.23
CA ILE A 67 -15.36 -2.82 -8.21
C ILE A 67 -15.37 -1.29 -8.35
N PRO A 68 -14.31 -0.57 -7.95
CA PRO A 68 -14.18 0.86 -8.25
C PRO A 68 -13.77 1.11 -9.70
N GLU A 69 -14.11 2.29 -10.22
CA GLU A 69 -13.51 2.79 -11.48
C GLU A 69 -12.06 3.17 -11.24
N VAL A 70 -11.80 3.90 -10.15
CA VAL A 70 -10.47 4.38 -9.76
C VAL A 70 -10.16 3.96 -8.33
N LEU A 71 -8.96 3.43 -8.11
CA LEU A 71 -8.44 3.08 -6.80
C LEU A 71 -7.12 3.79 -6.53
N ASP A 72 -7.10 4.58 -5.47
CA ASP A 72 -5.91 5.25 -4.98
C ASP A 72 -5.23 4.43 -3.87
N ILE A 73 -3.97 4.08 -4.12
CA ILE A 73 -3.05 3.44 -3.17
C ILE A 73 -1.69 4.16 -3.13
N SER A 74 -1.57 5.35 -3.72
CA SER A 74 -0.25 6.00 -3.95
C SER A 74 0.53 6.24 -2.67
N ASP A 75 -0.15 6.45 -1.54
CA ASP A 75 0.49 6.74 -0.26
C ASP A 75 1.00 5.48 0.49
N CYS A 76 0.71 4.27 -0.02
CA CYS A 76 1.13 3.01 0.59
C CYS A 76 1.53 1.93 -0.40
N TYR A 77 1.69 2.27 -1.69
CA TYR A 77 2.07 1.27 -2.70
C TYR A 77 3.41 0.60 -2.35
N GLU A 78 4.38 1.33 -1.79
CA GLU A 78 5.69 0.76 -1.40
C GLU A 78 5.52 -0.36 -0.37
N THR A 79 4.77 -0.09 0.71
CA THR A 79 4.46 -1.09 1.73
C THR A 79 3.72 -2.28 1.13
N LEU A 80 2.74 -2.04 0.25
CA LEU A 80 1.99 -3.11 -0.41
C LEU A 80 2.86 -3.95 -1.35
N VAL A 81 3.82 -3.33 -2.05
CA VAL A 81 4.79 -4.01 -2.91
C VAL A 81 5.75 -4.87 -2.09
N ASP A 82 6.15 -4.42 -0.90
CA ASP A 82 7.00 -5.19 0.01
C ASP A 82 6.24 -6.38 0.65
N HIS A 83 4.92 -6.28 0.74
CA HIS A 83 4.01 -7.30 1.28
C HIS A 83 3.03 -7.82 0.21
N LEU A 84 3.55 -8.04 -1.00
CA LEU A 84 2.76 -8.38 -2.18
C LEU A 84 1.84 -9.59 -1.98
N ASP A 85 2.36 -10.64 -1.33
CA ASP A 85 1.63 -11.88 -1.06
C ASP A 85 0.42 -11.68 -0.14
N ASP A 86 0.41 -10.61 0.67
CA ASP A 86 -0.68 -10.29 1.59
C ASP A 86 -1.73 -9.35 0.97
N ALA A 87 -1.44 -8.71 -0.17
CA ALA A 87 -2.25 -7.64 -0.73
C ALA A 87 -3.70 -8.05 -1.02
N TYR A 88 -3.90 -9.24 -1.58
CA TYR A 88 -5.24 -9.79 -1.82
C TYR A 88 -5.99 -10.01 -0.50
N ASP A 89 -5.36 -10.66 0.47
CA ASP A 89 -6.00 -11.08 1.71
C ASP A 89 -6.39 -9.91 2.61
N ILE A 90 -5.54 -8.89 2.73
CA ILE A 90 -5.86 -7.73 3.58
C ILE A 90 -7.08 -6.96 3.08
N ILE A 91 -7.29 -6.92 1.76
CA ILE A 91 -8.46 -6.28 1.15
C ILE A 91 -9.67 -7.20 1.24
N LYS A 92 -9.52 -8.46 0.81
CA LYS A 92 -10.63 -9.44 0.79
C LYS A 92 -11.22 -9.68 2.18
N GLN A 93 -10.37 -9.71 3.20
CA GLN A 93 -10.75 -9.90 4.60
C GLN A 93 -11.13 -8.58 5.31
N LYS A 94 -11.16 -7.45 4.57
CA LYS A 94 -11.50 -6.12 5.10
C LYS A 94 -10.64 -5.70 6.30
N LYS A 95 -9.35 -6.06 6.29
CA LYS A 95 -8.37 -5.69 7.33
C LYS A 95 -7.89 -4.25 7.20
N VAL A 96 -8.08 -3.65 6.03
CA VAL A 96 -7.79 -2.23 5.76
C VAL A 96 -9.08 -1.50 5.45
N GLN A 97 -9.23 -0.28 5.97
CA GLN A 97 -10.37 0.57 5.63
C GLN A 97 -10.24 1.07 4.18
N VAL A 98 -11.36 1.07 3.46
CA VAL A 98 -11.48 1.67 2.13
C VAL A 98 -12.45 2.85 2.22
N ILE A 99 -11.99 4.04 1.88
CA ILE A 99 -12.79 5.26 1.81
C ILE A 99 -13.41 5.30 0.41
N LYS A 100 -14.73 5.45 0.33
CA LYS A 100 -15.49 5.41 -0.93
C LYS A 100 -16.08 6.78 -1.24
N VAL A 101 -15.73 7.33 -2.39
CA VAL A 101 -16.28 8.58 -2.93
C VAL A 101 -16.80 8.30 -4.34
N ASN A 102 -18.10 8.00 -4.45
CA ASN A 102 -18.71 7.49 -5.69
C ASN A 102 -18.02 6.20 -6.16
N GLN A 103 -17.47 6.20 -7.38
CA GLN A 103 -16.72 5.08 -7.96
C GLN A 103 -15.19 5.21 -7.75
N ASN A 104 -14.75 6.22 -6.97
CA ASN A 104 -13.35 6.42 -6.62
C ASN A 104 -13.12 5.93 -5.18
N TYR A 105 -12.24 4.95 -5.03
CA TYR A 105 -11.92 4.33 -3.76
C TYR A 105 -10.49 4.72 -3.34
N ILE A 106 -10.25 4.82 -2.04
CA ILE A 106 -8.93 5.12 -1.48
C ILE A 106 -8.65 4.12 -0.38
N ILE A 107 -7.52 3.41 -0.44
CA ILE A 107 -7.08 2.54 0.66
C ILE A 107 -6.48 3.42 1.76
N ASN A 108 -6.96 3.26 3.00
CA ASN A 108 -6.39 3.98 4.14
C ASN A 108 -4.99 3.45 4.46
N CYS A 109 -3.98 4.19 4.01
CA CYS A 109 -2.57 3.80 4.15
C CYS A 109 -2.09 3.76 5.60
N LYS A 110 -2.77 4.40 6.56
CA LYS A 110 -2.45 4.24 7.99
C LYS A 110 -2.71 2.82 8.46
N ASP A 111 -3.79 2.20 7.98
CA ASP A 111 -4.16 0.84 8.34
C ASP A 111 -3.18 -0.16 7.73
N VAL A 112 -2.86 0.01 6.44
CA VAL A 112 -1.84 -0.79 5.74
C VAL A 112 -0.52 -0.75 6.52
N ASN A 113 -0.02 0.44 6.82
CA ASN A 113 1.24 0.61 7.53
C ASN A 113 1.17 0.02 8.95
N SER A 114 0.03 0.11 9.65
CA SER A 114 -0.15 -0.48 10.99
C SER A 114 -0.10 -2.01 10.97
N LEU A 115 -0.65 -2.64 9.92
CA LEU A 115 -0.64 -4.10 9.77
C LEU A 115 0.77 -4.66 9.63
N PHE A 116 1.64 -3.95 8.92
CA PHE A 116 2.97 -4.43 8.54
C PHE A 116 4.13 -3.84 9.37
N ASN A 117 4.02 -2.62 9.89
CA ASN A 117 5.07 -1.98 10.72
C ASN A 117 4.93 -2.28 12.22
N LYS A 118 4.73 -3.55 12.59
CA LYS A 118 4.57 -3.98 14.00
C LYS A 118 5.79 -3.67 14.89
N GLU A 119 6.98 -3.48 14.33
CA GLU A 119 8.18 -3.18 15.10
C GLU A 119 8.15 -1.80 15.78
N LYS A 120 7.44 -0.81 15.23
CA LYS A 120 7.31 0.53 15.86
C LYS A 120 6.25 0.59 16.96
N LEU A 121 5.19 -0.22 16.86
CA LEU A 121 4.15 -0.30 17.89
C LEU A 121 4.63 -1.01 19.16
N SER A 122 5.61 -1.92 19.05
CA SER A 122 6.18 -2.61 20.23
C SER A 122 6.93 -1.65 21.17
N ILE A 123 7.35 -0.46 20.74
CA ILE A 123 8.00 0.52 21.62
C ILE A 123 6.96 1.29 22.45
N ALA A 124 5.80 1.62 21.89
CA ALA A 124 4.74 2.32 22.61
C ALA A 124 3.84 1.36 23.44
N ALA A 125 3.70 0.11 23.01
CA ALA A 125 2.88 -0.91 23.66
C ALA A 125 3.67 -1.85 24.59
N ARG A 126 5.01 -1.70 24.70
CA ARG A 126 5.75 -2.25 25.83
C ARG A 126 5.41 -1.41 27.05
N ASN A 127 4.34 -1.83 27.71
CA ASN A 127 4.33 -1.96 29.16
C ASN A 127 5.64 -2.69 29.53
N ILE A 128 6.71 -1.92 29.77
CA ILE A 128 7.93 -2.46 30.31
C ILE A 128 7.56 -2.82 31.74
N ASP A 129 7.34 -4.12 32.01
CA ASP A 129 7.17 -4.71 33.35
C ASP A 129 8.37 -4.47 34.30
N GLN A 130 9.28 -3.56 33.94
CA GLN A 130 10.35 -3.04 34.76
C GLN A 130 10.40 -1.51 34.59
N LEU A 131 9.62 -0.81 35.41
CA LEU A 131 9.82 0.61 35.67
C LEU A 131 11.31 0.83 35.98
N THR A 132 11.95 1.74 35.24
CA THR A 132 13.33 2.13 35.54
C THR A 132 13.41 2.68 36.97
N PRO A 133 14.55 2.52 37.66
CA PRO A 133 14.69 2.95 39.06
C PRO A 133 14.28 4.40 39.29
N ASP A 134 14.52 5.28 38.30
CA ASP A 134 14.19 6.70 38.36
C ASP A 134 12.68 6.95 38.35
N VAL A 135 11.93 6.19 37.55
CA VAL A 135 10.46 6.29 37.48
C VAL A 135 9.83 5.74 38.76
N LYS A 136 10.36 4.65 39.33
CA LYS A 136 9.91 4.16 40.65
C LYS A 136 10.11 5.21 41.75
N LYS A 137 11.27 5.87 41.75
CA LYS A 137 11.62 6.88 42.75
C LYS A 137 10.71 8.11 42.70
N GLU A 138 10.24 8.47 41.51
CA GLU A 138 9.33 9.61 41.34
C GLU A 138 7.89 9.25 41.73
N ILE A 139 7.42 8.03 41.42
CA ILE A 139 6.13 7.53 41.90
C ILE A 139 6.09 7.46 43.43
N ASP A 140 7.16 6.94 44.07
CA ASP A 140 7.27 6.87 45.53
C ASP A 140 7.30 8.25 46.21
N ARG A 141 7.75 9.30 45.51
CA ARG A 141 7.68 10.68 46.01
C ARG A 141 6.26 11.22 45.98
N LEU A 142 5.54 10.96 44.90
CA LEU A 142 4.17 11.44 44.72
C LEU A 142 3.21 10.76 45.70
N VAL A 143 3.38 9.47 45.95
CA VAL A 143 2.54 8.70 46.91
C VAL A 143 2.79 9.10 48.38
N LYS A 144 3.92 9.76 48.70
CA LYS A 144 4.26 10.22 50.05
C LYS A 144 3.84 11.68 50.33
N GLN A 145 3.20 12.34 49.38
CA GLN A 145 2.72 13.72 49.52
C GLN A 145 1.23 13.83 49.89
N ASP A 146 0.56 12.69 50.08
CA ASP A 146 -0.74 12.55 50.75
C ASP A 146 -0.58 11.93 52.15
#